data_AF-X1QS43-F1
#
_entry.id   AF-X1QS43-F1
#
_cell.length_a   1.000
_cell.length_b   1.000
_cell.length_c   1.000
_cell.angle_alpha   90.00
_cell.angle_beta   90.00
_cell.angle_gamma   90.00
#
_symmetry.space_group_name_H-M   'P 1'
#
loop_
_entity.id
_entity.type
_entity.pdbx_description
1 polymer ?
#
loop_
_entity_poly.entity_id
_entity_poly.type
_entity_poly.pdbx_seq_one_letter_code
_entity_poly.pdbx_strand_id
1 'polypeptide(L)'
;MRKFISLLSGGLDSSIAAYLMIKRGFIPVFLSFLTSDDANHSMKNKVIDLVKLLSKYTNNELKIYIINHDNNLEAFKQFCDRKLTCVLCKRLMLRTAKCLGSLENTKIHL
;
A
#
# COMPACT_ATOMS: atom_id res chain seq x y z
N MET A 1 -1.89 16.02 13.46
CA MET A 1 -0.88 15.13 12.82
C MET A 1 -1.10 15.12 11.31
N ARG A 2 -0.03 15.18 10.51
CA ARG A 2 -0.14 15.10 9.04
C ARG A 2 -0.03 13.64 8.59
N LYS A 3 -1.16 12.94 8.52
CA LYS A 3 -1.22 11.57 8.01
C LYS A 3 -1.36 11.54 6.49
N PHE A 4 -0.92 10.46 5.86
CA PHE A 4 -1.15 10.19 4.42
C PHE A 4 -1.24 8.68 4.18
N ILE A 5 -1.89 8.27 3.09
CA ILE A 5 -1.93 6.87 2.67
C ILE A 5 -0.69 6.57 1.83
N SER A 6 0.09 5.57 2.24
CA SER A 6 1.28 5.11 1.52
C SER A 6 1.02 3.74 0.90
N LEU A 7 0.95 3.69 -0.43
CA LEU A 7 0.92 2.41 -1.15
C LEU A 7 2.30 1.75 -1.01
N LEU A 8 2.36 0.67 -0.23
CA LEU A 8 3.60 -0.04 0.05
C LEU A 8 3.60 -1.38 -0.68
N SER A 9 4.61 -1.58 -1.51
CA SER A 9 4.90 -2.86 -2.17
C SER A 9 6.17 -3.49 -1.59
N GLY A 10 6.52 -4.69 -2.06
CA GLY A 10 7.80 -5.32 -1.72
C GLY A 10 9.03 -4.66 -2.36
N GLY A 11 8.87 -3.57 -3.12
CA GLY A 11 9.95 -2.81 -3.75
C GLY A 11 10.57 -1.72 -2.87
N LEU A 12 11.75 -1.23 -3.28
CA LEU A 12 12.50 -0.21 -2.55
C LEU A 12 11.86 1.18 -2.68
N ASP A 13 11.34 1.52 -3.86
CA ASP A 13 10.84 2.87 -4.14
C ASP A 13 9.77 3.32 -3.14
N SER A 14 8.77 2.47 -2.87
CA SER A 14 7.70 2.79 -1.94
C SER A 14 8.17 2.91 -0.49
N SER A 15 9.16 2.13 -0.07
CA SER A 15 9.68 2.20 1.30
C SER A 15 10.58 3.42 1.51
N ILE A 16 11.38 3.78 0.50
CA ILE A 16 12.19 5.01 0.49
C ILE A 16 11.29 6.24 0.46
N ALA A 17 10.23 6.24 -0.37
CA ALA A 17 9.27 7.33 -0.41
C ALA A 17 8.60 7.56 0.95
N ALA A 18 8.16 6.47 1.61
CA ALA A 18 7.59 6.55 2.96
C ALA A 18 8.60 7.09 3.98
N TYR A 19 9.86 6.63 3.94
CA TYR A 19 10.93 7.12 4.79
C TYR A 19 11.17 8.63 4.64
N LEU A 20 11.22 9.13 3.40
CA LEU A 20 11.39 10.56 3.12
C LEU A 20 10.24 11.39 3.69
N MET A 21 9.01 10.86 3.66
CA MET A 21 7.84 11.51 4.25
C MET A 21 7.87 11.47 5.77
N ILE A 22 8.27 10.35 6.38
CA ILE A 22 8.47 10.23 7.83
C ILE A 22 9.48 11.28 8.31
N LYS A 23 10.61 11.44 7.61
CA LYS A 23 11.62 12.47 7.92
C LYS A 23 11.08 13.90 7.91
N ARG A 24 9.98 14.15 7.20
CA ARG A 24 9.29 15.46 7.14
C ARG A 24 8.17 15.58 8.19
N GLY A 25 8.04 14.63 9.11
CA GLY A 25 7.02 14.62 10.16
C GLY A 25 5.64 14.13 9.71
N PHE A 26 5.55 13.52 8.53
CA PHE A 26 4.31 12.88 8.09
C PHE A 26 4.21 11.45 8.63
N ILE A 27 2.99 11.03 8.93
CA ILE A 27 2.72 9.70 9.48
C ILE A 27 2.06 8.84 8.40
N PRO A 28 2.76 7.84 7.84
CA PRO A 28 2.17 6.97 6.85
C PRO A 28 1.14 6.04 7.49
N VAL A 29 0.02 5.86 6.80
CA VAL A 29 -0.86 4.70 6.93
C VAL A 29 -0.57 3.82 5.73
N PHE A 30 0.03 2.66 5.96
CA PHE A 30 0.45 1.76 4.89
C PHE A 30 -0.74 0.98 4.34
N LEU A 31 -0.80 0.87 3.01
CA LEU A 31 -1.76 0.06 2.30
C LEU A 31 -1.00 -0.83 1.30
N SER A 32 -1.13 -2.14 1.46
CA SER A 32 -0.48 -3.13 0.61
C SER A 32 -1.51 -4.06 -0.01
N PHE A 33 -1.31 -4.39 -1.29
CA PHE A 33 -2.12 -5.34 -2.04
C PHE A 33 -1.27 -6.57 -2.31
N LEU A 34 -1.73 -7.74 -1.86
CA LEU A 34 -1.03 -9.01 -2.03
C LEU A 34 -1.96 -10.01 -2.70
N THR A 35 -1.42 -10.85 -3.58
CA THR A 35 -2.10 -12.07 -4.05
C THR A 35 -1.84 -13.23 -3.09
N SER A 36 -2.56 -14.33 -3.25
CA SER A 36 -2.35 -15.57 -2.49
C SER A 36 -0.95 -16.14 -2.75
N ASP A 37 -0.44 -16.00 -3.98
CA ASP A 37 0.95 -16.33 -4.32
C ASP A 37 1.94 -15.50 -3.50
N ASP A 38 1.70 -14.19 -3.37
CA ASP A 38 2.55 -13.30 -2.58
C ASP A 38 2.50 -13.60 -1.07
N ALA A 39 1.32 -13.99 -0.56
CA ALA A 39 1.12 -14.32 0.85
C ALA A 39 1.84 -15.63 1.24
N ASN A 40 1.85 -16.62 0.35
CA ASN A 40 2.55 -17.89 0.55
C ASN A 40 4.07 -17.76 0.43
N HIS A 41 4.56 -16.79 -0.36
CA HIS A 41 5.99 -16.60 -0.66
C HIS A 41 6.67 -15.48 0.14
N SER A 42 6.36 -15.30 1.43
CA SER A 42 7.09 -14.36 2.33
C SER A 42 6.85 -12.86 2.08
N MET A 43 6.08 -12.46 1.07
CA MET A 43 5.89 -11.03 0.75
C MET A 43 5.14 -10.29 1.87
N LYS A 44 4.16 -10.95 2.51
CA LYS A 44 3.47 -10.39 3.69
C LYS A 44 4.46 -10.09 4.82
N ASN A 45 5.36 -11.01 5.12
CA ASN A 45 6.39 -10.82 6.15
C ASN A 45 7.35 -9.71 5.75
N LYS A 46 7.78 -9.67 4.48
CA LYS A 46 8.63 -8.59 3.95
C LYS A 46 8.00 -7.21 4.15
N VAL A 47 6.71 -7.05 3.84
CA VAL A 47 5.99 -5.78 4.05
C VAL A 47 5.95 -5.44 5.55
N ILE A 48 5.62 -6.42 6.41
CA ILE A 48 5.59 -6.22 7.87
C ILE A 48 6.98 -5.78 8.38
N ASP A 49 8.05 -6.42 7.94
CA ASP A 49 9.41 -6.11 8.37
C ASP A 49 9.89 -4.76 7.84
N LEU A 50 9.48 -4.36 6.64
CA LEU A 50 9.69 -3.00 6.14
C LEU A 50 8.99 -1.97 7.01
N VAL A 51 7.74 -2.20 7.42
CA VAL A 51 7.02 -1.29 8.32
C VAL A 51 7.69 -1.21 9.70
N LYS A 52 8.14 -2.35 10.26
CA LYS A 52 8.93 -2.38 11.51
C LYS A 52 10.26 -1.65 11.39
N LEU A 53 10.91 -1.71 10.23
CA LEU A 53 12.12 -0.94 9.98
C LEU A 53 11.82 0.57 9.95
N LEU A 54 10.75 0.96 9.26
CA LEU A 54 10.32 2.35 9.15
C LEU A 54 9.85 2.93 10.49
N SER A 55 9.26 2.11 11.36
CA SER A 55 8.84 2.55 12.70
C SER A 55 10.01 3.00 13.58
N LYS A 56 11.25 2.59 13.29
CA LYS A 56 12.44 3.07 14.01
C LYS A 56 12.74 4.55 13.78
N TYR A 57 12.16 5.16 12.75
CA TYR A 57 12.39 6.57 12.38
C TYR A 57 11.30 7.52 12.85
N THR A 58 10.36 7.06 13.67
CA THR A 58 9.22 7.85 14.16
C THR A 58 8.76 7.33 15.51
N ASN A 59 8.38 8.23 16.41
CA ASN A 59 7.76 7.85 17.69
C ASN A 59 6.25 7.56 17.57
N ASN A 60 5.69 7.74 16.37
CA ASN A 60 4.28 7.51 16.10
C ASN A 60 4.04 6.05 15.73
N GLU A 61 2.91 5.50 16.19
CA GLU A 61 2.43 4.20 15.76
C GLU A 61 2.12 4.19 14.26
N LEU A 62 2.60 3.16 13.55
CA LEU A 62 2.39 2.98 12.13
C LEU A 62 1.35 1.90 11.88
N LYS A 63 0.31 2.23 11.13
CA LYS A 63 -0.76 1.30 10.73
C LYS A 63 -0.45 0.67 9.39
N ILE A 64 -0.85 -0.58 9.22
CA ILE A 64 -0.78 -1.32 7.96
C ILE A 64 -2.11 -1.99 7.65
N TYR A 65 -2.59 -1.79 6.43
CA TYR A 65 -3.74 -2.49 5.84
C TYR A 65 -3.23 -3.40 4.72
N ILE A 66 -3.57 -4.68 4.79
CA ILE A 66 -3.23 -5.68 3.78
C ILE A 66 -4.52 -6.14 3.12
N ILE A 67 -4.63 -5.93 1.81
CA ILE A 67 -5.79 -6.29 1.00
C ILE A 67 -5.42 -7.48 0.11
N ASN A 68 -6.26 -8.52 0.15
CA ASN A 68 -6.16 -9.61 -0.82
C ASN A 68 -6.58 -9.09 -2.21
N HIS A 69 -5.71 -9.29 -3.21
CA HIS A 69 -5.89 -8.80 -4.57
C HIS A 69 -6.28 -9.88 -5.59
N ASP A 70 -6.40 -11.16 -5.20
CA ASP A 70 -6.64 -12.29 -6.11
C ASP A 70 -7.93 -12.11 -6.91
N ASN A 71 -9.07 -12.01 -6.22
CA ASN A 71 -10.39 -11.89 -6.86
C ASN A 71 -10.47 -10.67 -7.80
N ASN A 72 -9.78 -9.58 -7.44
CA ASN A 72 -9.74 -8.38 -8.26
C ASN A 72 -8.94 -8.61 -9.55
N LEU A 73 -7.76 -9.22 -9.42
CA LEU A 73 -6.87 -9.52 -10.54
C LEU A 73 -7.51 -10.54 -11.49
N GLU A 74 -8.15 -11.58 -10.94
CA GLU A 74 -8.89 -12.58 -11.71
C GLU A 74 -10.03 -11.94 -12.50
N ALA A 75 -10.83 -11.08 -11.87
CA ALA A 75 -11.90 -10.35 -12.56
C ALA A 75 -11.36 -9.50 -13.72
N PHE A 76 -10.24 -8.79 -13.53
CA PHE A 76 -9.63 -8.01 -14.63
C PHE A 76 -9.09 -8.89 -15.74
N LYS A 77 -8.53 -10.06 -15.44
CA LYS A 77 -8.05 -11.02 -16.45
C LYS A 77 -9.20 -11.65 -17.22
N GLN A 78 -10.33 -11.91 -16.57
CA GLN A 78 -11.49 -12.58 -17.17
C GLN A 78 -12.34 -11.63 -18.02
N PHE A 79 -12.58 -10.40 -17.55
CA PHE A 79 -13.60 -9.52 -18.13
C PHE A 79 -13.05 -8.31 -18.89
N CYS A 80 -11.73 -8.10 -18.92
CA CYS A 80 -11.13 -6.91 -19.54
C CYS A 80 -9.99 -7.29 -20.50
N ASP A 81 -9.63 -6.35 -21.39
CA ASP A 81 -8.46 -6.50 -22.25
C ASP A 81 -7.20 -6.68 -21.38
N ARG A 82 -6.44 -7.75 -21.64
CA ARG A 82 -5.18 -8.07 -20.97
C ARG A 82 -4.18 -6.92 -20.97
N LYS A 83 -4.17 -6.08 -22.02
CA LYS A 83 -3.28 -4.89 -22.10
C LYS A 83 -3.60 -3.86 -21.02
N LEU A 84 -4.83 -3.87 -20.50
CA LEU A 84 -5.31 -2.91 -19.49
C LEU A 84 -5.16 -3.41 -18.05
N THR A 85 -4.84 -4.69 -17.82
CA THR A 85 -4.81 -5.28 -16.47
C THR A 85 -3.99 -4.44 -15.48
N CYS A 86 -2.76 -4.04 -15.85
CA CYS A 86 -1.91 -3.21 -14.98
C CYS A 86 -2.53 -1.83 -14.67
N VAL A 87 -3.18 -1.21 -15.66
CA VAL A 87 -3.84 0.10 -15.49
C VAL A 87 -5.05 -0.02 -14.58
N LEU A 88 -5.85 -1.07 -14.75
CA LEU A 88 -7.02 -1.35 -13.92
C LEU A 88 -6.64 -1.68 -12.47
N CYS A 89 -5.60 -2.48 -12.25
CA CYS A 89 -5.03 -2.74 -10.93
C CYS A 89 -4.62 -1.43 -10.24
N LYS A 90 -3.82 -0.58 -10.90
CA LYS A 90 -3.40 0.71 -10.32
C LYS A 90 -4.58 1.63 -10.04
N ARG A 91 -5.56 1.69 -10.94
CA ARG A 91 -6.80 2.47 -10.75
C ARG A 91 -7.59 1.99 -9.53
N LEU A 92 -7.70 0.67 -9.33
CA LEU A 92 -8.32 0.09 -8.14
C LEU A 92 -7.55 0.48 -6.88
N MET A 93 -6.23 0.29 -6.86
CA MET A 93 -5.37 0.60 -5.71
C MET A 93 -5.53 2.06 -5.27
N LEU A 94 -5.52 3.01 -6.22
CA LEU A 94 -5.71 4.44 -5.95
C LEU A 94 -7.13 4.75 -5.41
N ARG A 95 -8.17 4.09 -5.94
CA ARG A 95 -9.54 4.24 -5.45
C ARG A 95 -9.69 3.72 -4.01
N THR A 96 -9.11 2.57 -3.72
CA THR A 96 -9.09 2.00 -2.37
C THR A 96 -8.31 2.89 -1.41
N ALA A 97 -7.16 3.42 -1.83
CA ALA A 97 -6.39 4.40 -1.05
C ALA A 97 -7.22 5.66 -0.74
N LYS A 98 -8.08 6.10 -1.67
CA LYS A 98 -8.99 7.25 -1.45
C LYS A 98 -10.05 6.97 -0.41
N CYS A 99 -10.65 5.78 -0.50
CA CYS A 99 -11.63 5.33 0.47
C CYS A 99 -10.99 5.24 1.87
N LEU A 100 -9.83 4.58 1.98
CA LEU A 100 -9.09 4.45 3.23
C LEU A 100 -8.66 5.80 3.81
N GLY A 101 -8.21 6.73 2.95
CA GLY A 101 -7.88 8.09 3.36
C GLY A 101 -9.06 8.78 4.04
N SER A 102 -10.27 8.61 3.50
CA SER A 102 -11.49 9.18 4.08
C SER A 102 -11.79 8.57 5.46
N LEU A 103 -11.61 7.25 5.63
CA LEU A 103 -11.79 6.56 6.91
C LEU A 103 -10.78 7.00 7.98
N GLU A 104 -9.52 7.22 7.59
CA GLU A 104 -8.45 7.67 8.50
C GLU A 104 -8.45 9.20 8.74
N ASN A 105 -9.41 9.94 8.17
CA ASN A 105 -9.49 11.41 8.16
C ASN A 105 -8.22 12.07 7.58
N THR A 106 -7.73 11.54 6.46
CA THR A 106 -6.49 11.97 5.80
C THR A 106 -6.74 12.21 4.31
N LYS A 107 -6.03 13.17 3.74
CA LYS A 107 -6.03 13.38 2.28
C LYS A 107 -4.99 12.46 1.65
N ILE A 108 -5.30 11.89 0.48
CA ILE A 108 -4.27 11.32 -0.38
C ILE A 108 -3.43 12.48 -0.91
N HIS A 109 -2.10 12.41 -0.77
CA HIS A 109 -1.22 13.14 -1.67
C HIS A 109 -0.80 12.15 -2.75
N LEU A 110 -1.31 12.38 -3.96
CA LEU A 110 -0.90 11.71 -5.19
C LEU A 110 0.47 12.25 -5.60
#